data_AF-A0A8B8NA30-F1
#
_entry.id   AF-A0A8B8NA30-F1
#
_cell.length_a   1.000
_cell.length_b   1.000
_cell.length_c   1.000
_cell.angle_alpha   90.00
_cell.angle_beta   90.00
_cell.angle_gamma   90.00
#
_symmetry.space_group_name_H-M   'P 1'
#
loop_
_entity.id
_entity.type
_entity.pdbx_description
1 polymer ?
#
loop_
_entity_poly.entity_id
_entity_poly.type
_entity_poly.pdbx_seq_one_letter_code
_entity_poly.pdbx_strand_id
1 'polypeptide(L)'
;MELDGLIELKCFSSGGCTLIFPLLEDVIVNGCPNMKFFSEGPIKAPKLERVKVGMTEWHGPTKDRYFWKENLNMTIQNMFKEMATIAGAEFVRLFEFPKLVEKWHNEHNPINLSWQLETLVVDKCPSFINAMPSKLMLVLEKMTSLQVRECESLEEIFDLQGLEAVESTRVLPRLENLNFINLPKLRQLWNKDLQGTMRFNALYSLTLYKCSNLRHAFTPSMAWCLANLYHMEIKECDQMEGVIEEEEGQGSTVEKITFPRLSWMILKWLPNLTSFLSGKNHALDCPKIEYLRIAHCSKMRSLTWQSSLDINHNTPSLFTPRMNHLVK
;
A
#
# COMPACT_ATOMS: atom_id res chain seq x y z
N MET A 1 -14.68 -24.08 12.20
CA MET A 1 -15.15 -22.88 12.94
C MET A 1 -14.31 -21.71 12.48
N GLU A 2 -14.89 -20.54 12.26
CA GLU A 2 -14.16 -19.35 11.82
C GLU A 2 -14.45 -18.17 12.76
N LEU A 3 -13.38 -17.50 13.18
CA LEU A 3 -13.38 -16.26 13.94
C LEU A 3 -12.65 -15.22 13.07
N ASP A 4 -13.38 -14.25 12.53
CA ASP A 4 -12.83 -13.26 11.61
C ASP A 4 -13.12 -11.83 12.07
N GLY A 5 -12.08 -11.01 12.15
CA GLY A 5 -12.18 -9.59 12.47
C GLY A 5 -12.71 -9.28 13.87
N LEU A 6 -12.65 -10.22 14.82
CA LEU A 6 -13.18 -10.04 16.17
C LEU A 6 -12.15 -9.34 17.08
N ILE A 7 -12.01 -8.03 16.89
CA ILE A 7 -10.94 -7.22 17.46
C ILE A 7 -10.97 -7.17 19.00
N GLU A 8 -12.15 -7.21 19.61
CA GLU A 8 -12.32 -7.13 21.07
C GLU A 8 -12.33 -8.51 21.75
N LEU A 9 -12.33 -9.59 20.97
CA LEU A 9 -12.45 -10.94 21.49
C LEU A 9 -11.19 -11.32 22.28
N LYS A 10 -11.36 -11.54 23.59
CA LYS A 10 -10.28 -12.03 24.46
C LYS A 10 -10.21 -13.56 24.51
N CYS A 11 -11.38 -14.22 24.44
CA CYS A 11 -11.54 -15.65 24.33
C CYS A 11 -12.94 -15.97 23.76
N PHE A 12 -13.12 -17.16 23.18
CA PHE A 12 -14.40 -17.63 22.65
C PHE A 12 -15.38 -17.99 23.77
N SER A 13 -14.88 -18.55 24.88
CA SER A 13 -15.68 -18.89 26.05
C SER A 13 -14.95 -18.53 27.34
N SER A 14 -15.52 -17.61 28.11
CA SER A 14 -15.06 -17.28 29.47
C SER A 14 -15.72 -18.13 30.56
N GLY A 15 -16.65 -19.02 30.19
CA GLY A 15 -17.25 -19.95 31.14
C GLY A 15 -16.33 -21.13 31.40
N GLY A 16 -16.24 -21.59 32.66
CA GLY A 16 -15.52 -22.81 33.05
C GLY A 16 -16.14 -24.12 32.53
N CYS A 17 -17.15 -24.05 31.67
CA CYS A 17 -17.82 -25.20 31.08
C CYS A 17 -16.89 -25.95 30.11
N THR A 18 -17.04 -27.27 30.07
CA THR A 18 -16.34 -28.09 29.07
C THR A 18 -16.98 -27.89 27.71
N LEU A 19 -16.20 -27.40 26.74
CA LEU A 19 -16.61 -27.34 25.34
C LEU A 19 -16.30 -28.66 24.65
N ILE A 20 -17.28 -29.21 23.93
CA ILE A 20 -17.14 -30.49 23.23
C ILE A 20 -17.41 -30.27 21.74
N PHE A 21 -16.40 -30.54 20.91
CA PHE A 21 -16.45 -30.40 19.46
C PHE A 21 -16.01 -31.71 18.80
N PRO A 22 -16.88 -32.74 18.74
CA PRO A 22 -16.48 -34.08 18.31
C PRO A 22 -16.08 -34.17 16.84
N LEU A 23 -16.52 -33.20 16.01
CA LEU A 23 -16.30 -33.18 14.56
C LEU A 23 -15.47 -32.00 14.07
N LEU A 24 -14.99 -31.13 14.97
CA LEU A 24 -14.27 -29.93 14.56
C LEU A 24 -12.86 -30.29 14.13
N GLU A 25 -12.57 -30.10 12.84
CA GLU A 25 -11.28 -30.41 12.21
C GLU A 25 -10.42 -29.16 12.04
N ASP A 26 -11.05 -28.02 11.75
CA ASP A 26 -10.39 -26.75 11.49
C ASP A 26 -10.98 -25.61 12.33
N VAL A 27 -10.10 -24.82 12.95
CA VAL A 27 -10.40 -23.51 13.50
C VAL A 27 -9.65 -22.46 12.69
N ILE A 28 -10.36 -21.50 12.12
CA ILE A 28 -9.79 -20.37 11.38
C ILE A 28 -9.84 -19.15 12.30
N VAL A 29 -8.71 -18.49 12.53
CA VAL A 29 -8.65 -17.27 13.34
C VAL A 29 -7.96 -16.17 12.53
N ASN A 30 -8.75 -15.24 12.02
CA ASN A 30 -8.30 -14.12 11.20
C ASN A 30 -8.60 -12.81 11.93
N GLY A 31 -7.64 -11.88 11.98
CA GLY A 31 -7.90 -10.53 12.50
C GLY A 31 -8.46 -10.47 13.94
N CYS A 32 -8.04 -11.38 14.83
CA CYS A 32 -8.46 -11.43 16.24
C CYS A 32 -7.27 -11.14 17.21
N PRO A 33 -6.61 -9.97 17.12
CA PRO A 33 -5.32 -9.69 17.78
C PRO A 33 -5.32 -9.80 19.31
N ASN A 34 -6.48 -9.56 19.93
CA ASN A 34 -6.62 -9.54 21.38
C ASN A 34 -6.99 -10.89 21.98
N MET A 35 -7.18 -11.91 21.14
CA MET A 35 -7.57 -13.24 21.58
C MET A 35 -6.38 -13.92 22.25
N LYS A 36 -6.51 -14.19 23.55
CA LYS A 36 -5.43 -14.78 24.36
C LYS A 36 -5.49 -16.29 24.35
N PHE A 37 -6.68 -16.87 24.39
CA PHE A 37 -6.90 -18.30 24.42
C PHE A 37 -8.31 -18.59 23.89
N PHE A 38 -8.64 -19.84 23.62
CA PHE A 38 -9.96 -20.22 23.11
C PHE A 38 -11.02 -20.26 24.21
N SER A 39 -10.77 -21.01 25.29
CA SER A 39 -11.74 -21.22 26.37
C SER A 39 -11.07 -21.28 27.74
N GLU A 40 -11.71 -20.76 28.79
CA GLU A 40 -11.27 -20.99 30.18
C GLU A 40 -11.53 -22.42 30.64
N GLY A 41 -12.67 -22.99 30.26
CA GLY A 41 -13.02 -24.38 30.54
C GLY A 41 -12.33 -25.38 29.60
N PRO A 42 -12.33 -26.69 29.95
CA PRO A 42 -11.70 -27.74 29.15
C PRO A 42 -12.27 -27.85 27.73
N ILE A 43 -11.44 -28.25 26.76
CA ILE A 43 -11.83 -28.41 25.37
C ILE A 43 -11.66 -29.88 24.97
N LYS A 44 -12.73 -30.51 24.50
CA LYS A 44 -12.71 -31.87 23.92
C LYS A 44 -12.98 -31.77 22.41
N ALA A 45 -11.91 -31.71 21.62
CA ALA A 45 -11.98 -31.64 20.16
C ALA A 45 -11.02 -32.69 19.56
N PRO A 46 -11.42 -33.97 19.47
CA PRO A 46 -10.51 -35.07 19.14
C PRO A 46 -9.98 -35.06 17.71
N LYS A 47 -10.63 -34.33 16.79
CA LYS A 47 -10.21 -34.20 15.39
C LYS A 47 -9.46 -32.90 15.08
N LEU A 48 -9.34 -32.01 16.07
CA LEU A 48 -8.74 -30.70 15.84
C LEU A 48 -7.23 -30.84 15.96
N GLU A 49 -6.52 -30.64 14.84
CA GLU A 49 -5.06 -30.80 14.77
C GLU A 49 -4.35 -29.55 14.26
N ARG A 50 -5.10 -28.50 13.89
CA ARG A 50 -4.53 -27.25 13.38
C ARG A 50 -5.44 -26.06 13.58
N VAL A 51 -4.83 -24.89 13.69
CA VAL A 51 -5.47 -23.57 13.58
C VAL A 51 -4.96 -22.91 12.31
N LYS A 52 -5.88 -22.48 11.46
CA LYS A 52 -5.62 -21.81 10.19
C LYS A 52 -5.67 -20.29 10.38
N VAL A 53 -4.70 -19.58 9.83
CA VAL A 53 -4.70 -18.12 9.72
C VAL A 53 -4.51 -17.75 8.26
N GLY A 54 -5.50 -17.04 7.71
CA GLY A 54 -5.50 -16.53 6.35
C GLY A 54 -4.67 -15.24 6.25
N MET A 55 -3.60 -15.30 5.47
CA MET A 55 -2.84 -14.12 5.06
C MET A 55 -3.42 -13.64 3.73
N THR A 56 -4.24 -12.59 3.78
CA THR A 56 -4.77 -11.96 2.57
C THR A 56 -3.79 -10.93 2.04
N GLU A 57 -3.13 -11.26 0.93
CA GLU A 57 -2.48 -10.31 0.02
C GLU A 57 -3.55 -9.71 -0.90
N TRP A 58 -3.50 -8.40 -1.18
CA TRP A 58 -4.41 -7.80 -2.16
C TRP A 58 -4.07 -8.25 -3.59
N HIS A 59 -5.07 -8.75 -4.33
CA HIS A 59 -4.91 -9.40 -5.65
C HIS A 59 -3.91 -10.57 -5.68
N GLY A 60 -3.65 -11.21 -4.55
CA GLY A 60 -2.89 -12.46 -4.44
C GLY A 60 -3.75 -13.60 -3.90
N PRO A 61 -3.33 -14.87 -4.08
CA PRO A 61 -3.98 -15.99 -3.41
C PRO A 61 -3.88 -15.80 -1.90
N THR A 62 -4.95 -16.08 -1.16
CA THR A 62 -4.87 -16.18 0.30
C THR A 62 -3.87 -17.26 0.65
N LYS A 63 -2.78 -16.89 1.32
CA LYS A 63 -1.82 -17.87 1.84
C LYS A 63 -2.28 -18.28 3.22
N ASP A 64 -2.40 -19.58 3.43
CA ASP A 64 -2.81 -20.13 4.71
C ASP A 64 -1.57 -20.54 5.51
N ARG A 65 -1.47 -20.03 6.75
CA ARG A 65 -0.55 -20.62 7.74
C ARG A 65 -1.34 -21.51 8.69
N TYR A 66 -0.73 -22.63 9.05
CA TYR A 66 -1.29 -23.60 9.98
C TYR A 66 -0.41 -23.66 11.22
N PHE A 67 -1.02 -23.59 12.39
CA PHE A 67 -0.35 -23.64 13.68
C PHE A 67 -0.94 -24.79 14.51
N TRP A 68 -0.09 -25.49 15.24
CA TRP A 68 -0.53 -26.41 16.27
C TRP A 68 0.53 -26.56 17.35
N LYS A 69 0.13 -26.37 18.61
CA LYS A 69 1.00 -26.51 19.76
C LYS A 69 0.23 -27.05 20.94
N GLU A 70 0.44 -28.34 21.24
CA GLU A 70 -0.14 -29.13 22.33
C GLU A 70 -1.68 -29.20 22.36
N ASN A 71 -2.36 -28.07 22.45
CA ASN A 71 -3.81 -27.93 22.48
C ASN A 71 -4.25 -26.58 21.89
N LEU A 72 -5.56 -26.39 21.69
CA LEU A 72 -6.10 -25.18 21.06
C LEU A 72 -5.77 -23.88 21.83
N ASN A 73 -5.85 -23.88 23.16
CA ASN A 73 -5.53 -22.69 23.96
C ASN A 73 -4.06 -22.30 23.81
N MET A 74 -3.15 -23.28 23.91
CA MET A 74 -1.72 -23.07 23.76
C MET A 74 -1.38 -22.68 22.32
N THR A 75 -2.07 -23.24 21.32
CA THR A 75 -1.92 -22.84 19.91
C THR A 75 -2.30 -21.38 19.70
N ILE A 76 -3.46 -20.93 20.19
CA ILE A 76 -3.89 -19.52 20.10
C ILE A 76 -2.92 -18.59 20.84
N GLN A 77 -2.47 -18.99 22.03
CA GLN A 77 -1.49 -18.20 22.78
C GLN A 77 -0.16 -18.04 22.04
N ASN A 78 0.28 -19.06 21.30
CA ASN A 78 1.58 -19.06 20.66
C ASN A 78 1.56 -18.57 19.22
N MET A 79 0.47 -18.72 18.47
CA MET A 79 0.42 -18.23 17.08
C MET A 79 0.69 -16.72 17.02
N PHE A 80 0.15 -15.95 17.95
CA PHE A 80 0.44 -14.51 18.05
C PHE A 80 1.83 -14.20 18.60
N LYS A 81 2.45 -15.11 19.40
CA LYS A 81 3.81 -14.94 19.92
C LYS A 81 4.89 -15.32 18.91
N GLU A 82 4.69 -16.39 18.14
CA GLU A 82 5.56 -16.81 17.03
C GLU A 82 5.53 -15.80 15.89
N MET A 83 4.39 -15.14 15.66
CA MET A 83 4.36 -13.96 14.80
C MET A 83 5.01 -12.72 15.45
N ALA A 84 5.03 -12.61 16.79
CA ALA A 84 5.62 -11.48 17.52
C ALA A 84 7.14 -11.58 17.76
N THR A 85 7.80 -12.70 17.47
CA THR A 85 9.27 -12.78 17.38
C THR A 85 9.73 -12.34 16.00
N ILE A 86 9.39 -11.11 15.60
CA ILE A 86 9.40 -10.60 14.21
C ILE A 86 10.77 -10.76 13.47
N ALA A 87 11.83 -11.13 14.19
CA ALA A 87 13.02 -11.76 13.62
C ALA A 87 12.67 -13.04 12.83
N GLY A 88 12.47 -12.88 11.52
CA GLY A 88 12.20 -13.97 10.57
C GLY A 88 10.79 -13.97 9.95
N ALA A 89 9.92 -13.03 10.33
CA ALA A 89 8.60 -12.91 9.70
C ALA A 89 8.74 -12.28 8.30
N GLU A 90 8.35 -13.01 7.26
CA GLU A 90 8.29 -12.53 5.87
C GLU A 90 7.02 -11.69 5.61
N PHE A 91 5.96 -11.86 6.40
CA PHE A 91 4.69 -11.15 6.28
C PHE A 91 4.26 -10.61 7.65
N VAL A 92 3.96 -9.32 7.73
CA VAL A 92 3.45 -8.66 8.94
C VAL A 92 2.23 -7.82 8.60
N ARG A 93 1.16 -8.00 9.36
CA ARG A 93 -0.02 -7.14 9.36
C ARG A 93 -0.11 -6.38 10.67
N LEU A 94 0.09 -5.07 10.67
CA LEU A 94 0.25 -4.29 11.90
C LEU A 94 -0.95 -4.35 12.83
N PHE A 95 -2.17 -4.40 12.30
CA PHE A 95 -3.38 -4.55 13.12
C PHE A 95 -3.33 -5.77 14.05
N GLU A 96 -2.61 -6.82 13.65
CA GLU A 96 -2.46 -8.05 14.43
C GLU A 96 -1.48 -7.91 15.60
N PHE A 97 -0.71 -6.82 15.66
CA PHE A 97 0.34 -6.56 16.67
C PHE A 97 0.17 -5.21 17.36
N PRO A 98 -0.80 -5.04 18.29
CA PRO A 98 -1.05 -3.75 18.96
C PRO A 98 0.20 -3.16 19.65
N LYS A 99 1.03 -4.00 20.28
CA LYS A 99 2.29 -3.55 20.92
C LYS A 99 3.33 -3.02 19.93
N LEU A 100 3.31 -3.53 18.70
CA LEU A 100 4.18 -3.04 17.63
C LEU A 100 3.63 -1.71 17.08
N VAL A 101 2.31 -1.62 16.89
CA VAL A 101 1.62 -0.38 16.52
C VAL A 101 1.95 0.75 17.49
N GLU A 102 1.92 0.51 18.80
CA GLU A 102 2.28 1.49 19.84
C GLU A 102 3.72 2.01 19.72
N LYS A 103 4.64 1.21 19.16
CA LYS A 103 6.07 1.52 19.08
C LYS A 103 6.54 1.85 17.67
N TRP A 104 5.67 1.79 16.67
CA TRP A 104 6.04 1.84 15.26
C TRP A 104 6.80 3.12 14.90
N HIS A 105 6.32 4.26 15.39
CA HIS A 105 6.93 5.58 15.19
C HIS A 105 7.87 5.99 16.33
N ASN A 106 8.08 5.16 17.34
CA ASN A 106 8.92 5.47 18.50
C ASN A 106 10.38 5.08 18.23
N GLU A 107 11.33 5.75 18.88
CA GLU A 107 12.76 5.39 18.85
C GLU A 107 13.02 3.97 19.39
N HIS A 108 12.12 3.46 20.21
CA HIS A 108 12.16 2.10 20.76
C HIS A 108 11.52 1.05 19.84
N ASN A 109 11.38 1.36 18.54
CA ASN A 109 10.87 0.41 17.55
C ASN A 109 11.77 -0.85 17.55
N PRO A 110 11.22 -2.05 17.77
CA PRO A 110 12.01 -3.29 17.81
C PRO A 110 12.52 -3.74 16.43
N ILE A 111 12.18 -3.04 15.34
CA ILE A 111 12.67 -3.32 14.00
C ILE A 111 14.18 -3.11 13.94
N ASN A 112 14.87 -4.14 13.46
CA ASN A 112 16.28 -4.07 13.15
C ASN A 112 16.59 -4.90 11.91
N LEU A 113 17.85 -4.87 11.48
CA LEU A 113 18.36 -5.55 10.28
C LEU A 113 18.16 -7.08 10.26
N SER A 114 17.79 -7.71 11.38
CA SER A 114 17.48 -9.15 11.40
C SER A 114 16.14 -9.50 10.76
N TRP A 115 15.26 -8.52 10.58
CA TRP A 115 13.95 -8.73 9.98
C TRP A 115 14.09 -9.13 8.52
N GLN A 116 13.47 -10.25 8.17
CA GLN A 116 13.44 -10.78 6.80
C GLN A 116 12.12 -10.43 6.11
N LEU A 117 11.54 -9.28 6.46
CA LEU A 117 10.20 -8.88 6.06
C LEU A 117 10.12 -8.65 4.55
N GLU A 118 9.23 -9.36 3.88
CA GLU A 118 8.93 -9.22 2.46
C GLU A 118 7.67 -8.37 2.25
N THR A 119 6.62 -8.60 3.04
CA THR A 119 5.34 -7.90 2.91
C THR A 119 4.91 -7.26 4.23
N LEU A 120 4.69 -5.95 4.18
CA LEU A 120 4.09 -5.20 5.29
C LEU A 120 2.68 -4.74 4.91
N VAL A 121 1.71 -5.04 5.77
CA VAL A 121 0.34 -4.53 5.70
C VAL A 121 0.09 -3.61 6.90
N VAL A 122 -0.07 -2.31 6.62
CA VAL A 122 -0.51 -1.30 7.58
C VAL A 122 -2.02 -1.15 7.43
N ASP A 123 -2.80 -1.84 8.26
CA ASP A 123 -4.25 -1.78 8.20
C ASP A 123 -4.91 -1.36 9.50
N LYS A 124 -6.04 -0.65 9.39
CA LYS A 124 -6.89 -0.27 10.54
C LYS A 124 -6.09 0.38 11.69
N CYS A 125 -5.15 1.25 11.36
CA CYS A 125 -4.32 1.98 12.31
C CYS A 125 -4.83 3.43 12.44
N PRO A 126 -5.82 3.71 13.32
CA PRO A 126 -6.52 5.00 13.37
C PRO A 126 -5.64 6.15 13.90
N SER A 127 -4.52 5.86 14.55
CA SER A 127 -3.58 6.86 15.08
C SER A 127 -2.42 7.17 14.13
N PHE A 128 -2.26 6.41 13.04
CA PHE A 128 -1.11 6.59 12.14
C PHE A 128 -1.32 7.83 11.28
N ILE A 129 -0.36 8.75 11.34
CA ILE A 129 -0.28 9.90 10.44
C ILE A 129 0.53 9.54 9.19
N ASN A 130 1.60 8.75 9.38
CA ASN A 130 2.36 8.14 8.28
C ASN A 130 2.46 6.62 8.41
N ALA A 131 2.56 5.91 7.27
CA ALA A 131 2.69 4.44 7.27
C ALA A 131 4.12 3.97 7.56
N MET A 132 5.10 4.66 6.97
CA MET A 132 6.48 4.19 6.90
C MET A 132 7.46 5.31 7.32
N PRO A 133 8.00 5.23 8.54
CA PRO A 133 9.09 6.09 9.01
C PRO A 133 10.42 5.86 8.28
N SER A 134 11.21 6.92 8.09
CA SER A 134 12.49 6.91 7.36
C SER A 134 13.48 5.85 7.85
N LYS A 135 13.65 5.70 9.17
CA LYS A 135 14.56 4.70 9.77
C LYS A 135 14.22 3.27 9.35
N LEU A 136 12.94 2.95 9.13
CA LEU A 136 12.51 1.61 8.72
C LEU A 136 12.85 1.32 7.26
N MET A 137 12.80 2.34 6.42
CA MET A 137 13.09 2.23 4.99
C MET A 137 14.54 1.80 4.71
N LEU A 138 15.45 2.02 5.66
CA LEU A 138 16.86 1.65 5.58
C LEU A 138 17.17 0.23 6.06
N VAL A 139 16.31 -0.36 6.90
CA VAL A 139 16.56 -1.67 7.53
C VAL A 139 15.73 -2.79 6.91
N LEU A 140 14.62 -2.46 6.24
CA LEU A 140 13.73 -3.42 5.58
C LEU A 140 14.23 -3.76 4.15
N GLU A 141 15.48 -4.23 4.03
CA GLU A 141 16.15 -4.46 2.74
C GLU A 141 15.49 -5.55 1.87
N LYS A 142 14.74 -6.47 2.48
CA LYS A 142 14.05 -7.56 1.79
C LYS A 142 12.61 -7.26 1.39
N MET A 143 12.07 -6.11 1.79
CA MET A 143 10.66 -5.80 1.59
C MET A 143 10.36 -5.60 0.11
N THR A 144 9.38 -6.35 -0.39
CA THR A 144 8.89 -6.33 -1.77
C THR A 144 7.50 -5.70 -1.88
N SER A 145 6.70 -5.71 -0.80
CA SER A 145 5.33 -5.18 -0.83
C SER A 145 5.01 -4.33 0.39
N LEU A 146 4.46 -3.15 0.14
CA LEU A 146 3.81 -2.31 1.15
C LEU A 146 2.32 -2.13 0.79
N GLN A 147 1.45 -2.54 1.70
CA GLN A 147 0.01 -2.35 1.60
C GLN A 147 -0.45 -1.46 2.75
N VAL A 148 -1.19 -0.39 2.45
CA VAL A 148 -1.76 0.51 3.46
C VAL A 148 -3.26 0.61 3.21
N ARG A 149 -4.09 0.21 4.17
CA ARG A 149 -5.54 0.16 3.96
C ARG A 149 -6.36 0.52 5.18
N GLU A 150 -7.50 1.17 4.98
CA GLU A 150 -8.47 1.45 6.06
C GLU A 150 -7.85 2.26 7.22
N CYS A 151 -6.90 3.16 6.93
CA CYS A 151 -6.30 4.06 7.93
C CYS A 151 -6.91 5.46 7.78
N GLU A 152 -7.88 5.78 8.64
CA GLU A 152 -8.71 6.99 8.52
C GLU A 152 -7.97 8.31 8.82
N SER A 153 -6.91 8.26 9.63
CA SER A 153 -6.13 9.45 10.02
C SER A 153 -4.87 9.67 9.20
N LEU A 154 -4.53 8.74 8.30
CA LEU A 154 -3.25 8.72 7.62
C LEU A 154 -3.20 9.78 6.52
N GLU A 155 -2.22 10.68 6.62
CA GLU A 155 -2.05 11.81 5.72
C GLU A 155 -0.92 11.58 4.71
N GLU A 156 0.05 10.73 5.05
CA GLU A 156 1.29 10.49 4.27
C GLU A 156 1.65 9.00 4.26
N ILE A 157 2.22 8.46 3.18
CA ILE A 157 2.71 7.06 3.22
C ILE A 157 4.12 7.01 3.81
N PHE A 158 5.06 7.67 3.14
CA PHE A 158 6.48 7.67 3.49
C PHE A 158 6.87 8.97 4.18
N ASP A 159 7.34 8.84 5.42
CA ASP A 159 7.97 9.93 6.15
C ASP A 159 9.48 9.88 5.91
N LEU A 160 9.98 10.85 5.16
CA LEU A 160 11.38 10.97 4.75
C LEU A 160 12.14 11.98 5.64
N GLN A 161 11.53 12.43 6.74
CA GLN A 161 12.19 13.34 7.67
C GLN A 161 13.43 12.66 8.28
N GLY A 162 14.53 13.40 8.32
CA GLY A 162 15.82 12.92 8.84
C GLY A 162 16.63 12.04 7.88
N LEU A 163 16.14 11.72 6.69
CA LEU A 163 16.90 10.95 5.70
C LEU A 163 17.90 11.85 4.95
N GLU A 164 19.17 11.46 4.93
CA GLU A 164 20.23 12.16 4.19
C GLU A 164 20.28 11.72 2.72
N ALA A 165 20.80 12.59 1.84
CA ALA A 165 20.90 12.29 0.41
C ALA A 165 21.73 11.03 0.10
N VAL A 166 22.79 10.77 0.88
CA VAL A 166 23.65 9.59 0.72
C VAL A 166 22.90 8.29 1.01
N GLU A 167 21.98 8.31 1.97
CA GLU A 167 21.19 7.15 2.40
C GLU A 167 20.02 6.85 1.44
N SER A 168 19.56 7.85 0.69
CA SER A 168 18.41 7.75 -0.21
C SER A 168 18.53 6.67 -1.30
N THR A 169 19.76 6.26 -1.63
CA THR A 169 20.02 5.19 -2.61
C THR A 169 19.78 3.77 -2.06
N ARG A 170 19.68 3.63 -0.73
CA ARG A 170 19.52 2.34 -0.03
C ARG A 170 18.10 2.10 0.48
N VAL A 171 17.20 3.05 0.23
CA VAL A 171 15.80 2.96 0.64
C VAL A 171 15.10 1.81 -0.10
N LEU A 172 14.62 0.83 0.67
CA LEU A 172 13.73 -0.25 0.20
C LEU A 172 14.11 -0.80 -1.19
N PRO A 173 15.33 -1.36 -1.37
CA PRO A 173 15.92 -1.62 -2.68
C PRO A 173 15.16 -2.67 -3.51
N ARG A 174 14.33 -3.48 -2.86
CA ARG A 174 13.53 -4.57 -3.45
C ARG A 174 12.04 -4.27 -3.51
N LEU A 175 11.61 -3.06 -3.18
CA LEU A 175 10.18 -2.72 -3.17
C LEU A 175 9.61 -2.80 -4.58
N GLU A 176 8.69 -3.73 -4.80
CA GLU A 176 8.08 -4.04 -6.10
C GLU A 176 6.64 -3.54 -6.18
N ASN A 177 5.91 -3.57 -5.07
CA ASN A 177 4.45 -3.38 -5.06
C ASN A 177 4.03 -2.37 -3.99
N LEU A 178 3.34 -1.32 -4.43
CA LEU A 178 2.67 -0.34 -3.58
C LEU A 178 1.17 -0.42 -3.76
N ASN A 179 0.45 -0.54 -2.65
CA ASN A 179 -1.00 -0.67 -2.69
C ASN A 179 -1.67 0.11 -1.55
N PHE A 180 -2.41 1.15 -1.92
CA PHE A 180 -3.00 2.09 -0.98
C PHE A 180 -4.51 2.17 -1.18
N ILE A 181 -5.28 1.82 -0.14
CA ILE A 181 -6.71 1.55 -0.26
C ILE A 181 -7.48 2.26 0.84
N ASN A 182 -8.54 2.97 0.47
CA ASN A 182 -9.47 3.57 1.42
C ASN A 182 -8.73 4.41 2.48
N LEU A 183 -8.01 5.42 2.00
CA LEU A 183 -7.21 6.34 2.82
C LEU A 183 -7.82 7.74 2.68
N PRO A 184 -8.87 8.05 3.47
CA PRO A 184 -9.70 9.22 3.24
C PRO A 184 -8.99 10.54 3.54
N LYS A 185 -7.90 10.55 4.33
CA LYS A 185 -7.11 11.75 4.63
C LYS A 185 -5.78 11.84 3.88
N LEU A 186 -5.43 10.84 3.06
CA LEU A 186 -4.14 10.82 2.36
C LEU A 186 -4.01 12.05 1.46
N ARG A 187 -2.97 12.85 1.69
CA ARG A 187 -2.68 14.09 0.94
C ARG A 187 -1.51 13.94 -0.02
N GLN A 188 -0.55 13.09 0.32
CA GLN A 188 0.67 12.87 -0.45
C GLN A 188 1.27 11.51 -0.14
N LEU A 189 2.05 10.95 -1.06
CA LEU A 189 2.72 9.68 -0.84
C LEU A 189 4.04 9.82 -0.06
N TRP A 190 4.68 10.98 -0.12
CA TRP A 190 5.99 11.25 0.47
C TRP A 190 6.03 12.71 0.87
N ASN A 191 6.59 13.00 2.04
CA ASN A 191 6.52 14.33 2.65
C ASN A 191 7.70 15.26 2.36
N LYS A 192 8.70 14.76 1.62
CA LYS A 192 9.90 15.50 1.24
C LYS A 192 10.38 15.05 -0.12
N ASP A 193 10.68 16.00 -1.00
CA ASP A 193 11.43 15.71 -2.22
C ASP A 193 12.94 15.66 -1.91
N LEU A 194 13.58 14.55 -2.29
CA LEU A 194 15.04 14.38 -2.23
C LEU A 194 15.71 14.71 -3.58
N GLN A 195 15.07 15.59 -4.36
CA GLN A 195 15.55 16.11 -5.65
C GLN A 195 15.92 14.97 -6.62
N GLY A 196 15.10 13.93 -6.65
CA GLY A 196 15.31 12.75 -7.50
C GLY A 196 16.51 11.85 -7.14
N THR A 197 17.14 12.04 -5.97
CA THR A 197 18.26 11.21 -5.51
C THR A 197 17.80 9.80 -5.11
N MET A 198 16.58 9.69 -4.58
CA MET A 198 15.97 8.43 -4.20
C MET A 198 15.41 7.71 -5.43
N ARG A 199 15.54 6.38 -5.48
CA ARG A 199 14.97 5.55 -6.56
C ARG A 199 14.46 4.23 -6.04
N PHE A 200 13.21 3.90 -6.34
CA PHE A 200 12.72 2.54 -6.15
C PHE A 200 13.06 1.70 -7.39
N ASN A 201 14.25 1.08 -7.36
CA ASN A 201 14.80 0.38 -8.52
C ASN A 201 13.99 -0.86 -8.94
N ALA A 202 13.27 -1.49 -8.00
CA ALA A 202 12.46 -2.68 -8.25
C ALA A 202 10.97 -2.37 -8.43
N LEU A 203 10.53 -1.12 -8.23
CA LEU A 203 9.10 -0.82 -8.17
C LEU A 203 8.44 -1.06 -9.52
N TYR A 204 7.47 -1.97 -9.50
CA TYR A 204 6.80 -2.52 -10.66
C TYR A 204 5.33 -2.10 -10.71
N SER A 205 4.65 -2.08 -9.56
CA SER A 205 3.21 -1.83 -9.47
C SER A 205 2.85 -0.78 -8.43
N LEU A 206 1.91 0.10 -8.80
CA LEU A 206 1.27 1.07 -7.93
C LEU A 206 -0.25 0.98 -8.08
N THR A 207 -0.95 0.84 -6.96
CA THR A 207 -2.41 0.94 -6.89
C THR A 207 -2.83 2.00 -5.88
N LEU A 208 -3.70 2.92 -6.31
CA LEU A 208 -4.40 3.90 -5.50
C LEU A 208 -5.90 3.64 -5.65
N TYR A 209 -6.58 3.30 -4.56
CA TYR A 209 -8.02 3.03 -4.59
C TYR A 209 -8.73 3.73 -3.43
N LYS A 210 -9.73 4.57 -3.70
CA LYS A 210 -10.47 5.30 -2.65
C LYS A 210 -9.57 6.16 -1.75
N CYS A 211 -8.56 6.81 -2.32
CA CYS A 211 -7.73 7.80 -1.63
C CYS A 211 -8.34 9.19 -1.83
N SER A 212 -9.52 9.42 -1.22
CA SER A 212 -10.41 10.50 -1.66
C SER A 212 -9.88 11.91 -1.45
N ASN A 213 -8.93 12.17 -0.54
CA ASN A 213 -8.35 13.51 -0.32
C ASN A 213 -7.06 13.77 -1.13
N LEU A 214 -6.60 12.79 -1.91
CA LEU A 214 -5.39 12.89 -2.71
C LEU A 214 -5.67 13.70 -3.98
N ARG A 215 -5.21 14.96 -4.00
CA ARG A 215 -5.35 15.85 -5.18
C ARG A 215 -4.35 15.51 -6.28
N HIS A 216 -3.13 15.18 -5.87
CA HIS A 216 -2.01 14.81 -6.74
C HIS A 216 -1.20 13.69 -6.10
N ALA A 217 -0.73 12.72 -6.89
CA ALA A 217 0.03 11.59 -6.36
C ALA A 217 1.53 11.88 -6.25
N PHE A 218 2.07 12.70 -7.17
CA PHE A 218 3.50 12.95 -7.31
C PHE A 218 3.80 14.39 -7.73
N THR A 219 5.00 14.85 -7.40
CA THR A 219 5.69 15.93 -8.10
C THR A 219 6.53 15.36 -9.26
N PRO A 220 7.00 16.17 -10.22
CA PRO A 220 7.89 15.73 -11.30
C PRO A 220 9.12 14.96 -10.81
N SER A 221 9.78 15.44 -9.75
CA SER A 221 10.96 14.79 -9.16
C SER A 221 10.62 13.44 -8.51
N MET A 222 9.46 13.32 -7.86
CA MET A 222 8.96 12.04 -7.35
C MET A 222 8.66 11.05 -8.48
N ALA A 223 8.17 11.51 -9.64
CA ALA A 223 7.91 10.64 -10.78
C ALA A 223 9.20 9.98 -11.31
N TRP A 224 10.36 10.63 -11.19
CA TRP A 224 11.66 10.02 -11.54
C TRP A 224 12.03 8.85 -10.62
N CYS A 225 11.53 8.82 -9.39
CA CYS A 225 11.74 7.71 -8.47
C CYS A 225 11.04 6.41 -8.95
N LEU A 226 10.11 6.52 -9.91
CA LEU A 226 9.23 5.47 -10.42
C LEU A 226 9.63 4.99 -11.83
N ALA A 227 10.88 5.20 -12.25
CA ALA A 227 11.32 4.91 -13.62
C ALA A 227 11.08 3.45 -14.08
N ASN A 228 10.98 2.50 -13.14
CA ASN A 228 10.74 1.08 -13.44
C ASN A 228 9.27 0.66 -13.38
N LEU A 229 8.36 1.58 -13.04
CA LEU A 229 6.94 1.29 -12.89
C LEU A 229 6.37 0.74 -14.20
N TYR A 230 5.78 -0.45 -14.14
CA TYR A 230 5.17 -1.14 -15.27
C TYR A 230 3.64 -1.03 -15.25
N HIS A 231 3.06 -1.09 -14.04
CA HIS A 231 1.62 -1.07 -13.81
C HIS A 231 1.23 0.10 -12.89
N MET A 232 0.28 0.92 -13.35
CA MET A 232 -0.32 1.98 -12.56
C MET A 232 -1.85 1.85 -12.61
N GLU A 233 -2.47 1.78 -11.44
CA GLU A 233 -3.92 1.78 -11.30
C GLU A 233 -4.37 2.84 -10.29
N ILE A 234 -5.25 3.74 -10.71
CA ILE A 234 -5.85 4.78 -9.88
C ILE A 234 -7.37 4.74 -10.06
N LYS A 235 -8.10 4.49 -8.97
CA LYS A 235 -9.54 4.28 -8.99
C LYS A 235 -10.24 4.98 -7.82
N GLU A 236 -11.37 5.63 -8.09
CA GLU A 236 -12.24 6.21 -7.05
C GLU A 236 -11.51 7.21 -6.11
N CYS A 237 -10.51 7.93 -6.63
CA CYS A 237 -9.84 9.02 -5.91
C CYS A 237 -10.50 10.36 -6.27
N ASP A 238 -11.61 10.66 -5.58
CA ASP A 238 -12.56 11.68 -6.02
C ASP A 238 -11.99 13.10 -6.13
N GLN A 239 -11.08 13.51 -5.24
CA GLN A 239 -10.48 14.85 -5.27
C GLN A 239 -9.25 14.95 -6.19
N MET A 240 -8.87 13.87 -6.90
CA MET A 240 -7.70 13.91 -7.76
C MET A 240 -7.92 14.86 -8.94
N GLU A 241 -7.10 15.89 -9.04
CA GLU A 241 -7.13 16.90 -10.11
C GLU A 241 -6.10 16.60 -11.20
N GLY A 242 -4.97 15.99 -10.81
CA GLY A 242 -3.97 15.43 -11.71
C GLY A 242 -3.12 14.36 -11.03
N VAL A 243 -2.48 13.48 -11.80
CA VAL A 243 -1.59 12.45 -11.20
C VAL A 243 -0.26 13.07 -10.75
N ILE A 244 0.26 13.99 -11.56
CA ILE A 244 1.50 14.74 -11.29
C ILE A 244 1.20 16.23 -11.25
N GLU A 245 1.71 16.96 -10.25
CA GLU A 245 1.60 18.42 -10.09
C GLU A 245 2.97 19.09 -10.17
N GLU A 246 3.12 20.06 -11.08
CA GLU A 246 4.29 20.95 -11.15
C GLU A 246 4.36 21.87 -9.91
N GLU A 247 5.52 21.93 -9.26
CA GLU A 247 5.79 22.92 -8.22
C GLU A 247 6.02 24.29 -8.87
N GLU A 248 5.32 25.33 -8.40
CA GLU A 248 5.54 26.70 -8.88
C GLU A 248 6.97 27.17 -8.52
N GLY A 249 7.89 27.23 -9.50
CA GLY A 249 9.19 27.88 -9.29
C GLY A 249 10.42 27.37 -10.07
N GLN A 250 10.34 26.29 -10.85
CA GLN A 250 11.50 25.73 -11.56
C GLN A 250 11.49 26.02 -13.08
N GLY A 251 12.25 27.05 -13.47
CA GLY A 251 12.85 27.18 -14.82
C GLY A 251 11.93 27.48 -16.01
N SER A 252 12.51 28.06 -17.07
CA SER A 252 11.83 28.34 -18.35
C SER A 252 11.98 27.19 -19.37
N THR A 253 12.65 26.12 -19.01
CA THR A 253 12.95 24.97 -19.88
C THR A 253 11.94 23.84 -19.66
N VAL A 254 11.37 23.33 -20.76
CA VAL A 254 10.44 22.21 -20.69
C VAL A 254 11.18 20.95 -20.22
N GLU A 255 10.96 20.48 -18.99
CA GLU A 255 11.55 19.20 -18.55
C GLU A 255 10.65 18.03 -18.95
N LYS A 256 11.26 17.00 -19.52
CA LYS A 256 10.54 15.82 -19.99
C LYS A 256 10.39 14.79 -18.89
N ILE A 257 9.16 14.53 -18.45
CA ILE A 257 8.83 13.44 -17.52
C ILE A 257 8.60 12.17 -18.34
N THR A 258 9.40 11.14 -18.08
CA THR A 258 9.33 9.88 -18.83
C THR A 258 9.05 8.71 -17.89
N PHE A 259 8.06 7.88 -18.24
CA PHE A 259 7.84 6.55 -17.66
C PHE A 259 8.29 5.48 -18.67
N PRO A 260 9.58 5.09 -18.67
CA PRO A 260 10.15 4.30 -19.75
C PRO A 260 9.68 2.83 -19.75
N ARG A 261 9.10 2.35 -18.65
CA ARG A 261 8.63 0.96 -18.50
C ARG A 261 7.11 0.80 -18.35
N LEU A 262 6.38 1.90 -18.22
CA LEU A 262 4.94 1.86 -17.97
C LEU A 262 4.21 1.31 -19.19
N SER A 263 3.66 0.10 -19.04
CA SER A 263 2.92 -0.62 -20.08
C SER A 263 1.43 -0.66 -19.80
N TRP A 264 1.04 -0.68 -18.53
CA TRP A 264 -0.35 -0.81 -18.13
C TRP A 264 -0.78 0.36 -17.25
N MET A 265 -1.73 1.17 -17.74
CA MET A 265 -2.28 2.31 -16.99
C MET A 265 -3.82 2.23 -16.95
N ILE A 266 -4.38 2.30 -15.75
CA ILE A 266 -5.82 2.36 -15.52
C ILE A 266 -6.15 3.59 -14.66
N LEU A 267 -7.00 4.46 -15.18
CA LEU A 267 -7.60 5.59 -14.49
C LEU A 267 -9.12 5.41 -14.55
N LYS A 268 -9.79 5.19 -13.41
CA LYS A 268 -11.26 5.04 -13.40
C LYS A 268 -11.94 5.78 -12.27
N TRP A 269 -13.13 6.31 -12.56
CA TRP A 269 -13.98 6.95 -11.55
C TRP A 269 -13.23 8.10 -10.86
N LEU A 270 -12.63 8.98 -11.66
CA LEU A 270 -11.89 10.15 -11.19
C LEU A 270 -12.63 11.41 -11.66
N PRO A 271 -13.73 11.81 -10.98
CA PRO A 271 -14.62 12.86 -11.46
C PRO A 271 -13.96 14.25 -11.53
N ASN A 272 -12.90 14.49 -10.73
CA ASN A 272 -12.18 15.76 -10.73
C ASN A 272 -10.90 15.78 -11.59
N LEU A 273 -10.50 14.63 -12.16
CA LEU A 273 -9.25 14.55 -12.91
C LEU A 273 -9.34 15.39 -14.18
N THR A 274 -8.43 16.35 -14.33
CA THR A 274 -8.39 17.26 -15.50
C THR A 274 -7.29 16.86 -16.48
N SER A 275 -6.12 16.47 -15.97
CA SER A 275 -4.96 16.01 -16.74
C SER A 275 -4.15 14.96 -16.00
N PHE A 276 -3.39 14.11 -16.71
CA PHE A 276 -2.43 13.22 -16.03
C PHE A 276 -1.28 14.03 -15.42
N LEU A 277 -0.68 14.92 -16.22
CA LEU A 277 0.36 15.84 -15.80
C LEU A 277 -0.19 17.27 -15.81
N SER A 278 -0.19 17.91 -14.65
CA SER A 278 -0.64 19.30 -14.46
C SER A 278 0.58 20.21 -14.44
N GLY A 279 0.67 21.16 -15.37
CA GLY A 279 1.83 22.05 -15.50
C GLY A 279 1.99 22.63 -16.91
N LYS A 280 2.75 23.71 -17.05
CA LYS A 280 3.03 24.38 -18.34
C LYS A 280 4.37 23.98 -18.94
N ASN A 281 5.32 23.55 -18.12
CA ASN A 281 6.71 23.34 -18.52
C ASN A 281 7.12 21.87 -18.56
N HIS A 282 6.19 20.93 -18.67
CA HIS A 282 6.54 19.51 -18.72
C HIS A 282 5.81 18.74 -19.81
N ALA A 283 6.55 17.87 -20.50
CA ALA A 283 6.01 16.91 -21.46
C ALA A 283 6.04 15.51 -20.86
N LEU A 284 4.95 14.76 -21.02
CA LEU A 284 4.85 13.36 -20.61
C LEU A 284 5.25 12.44 -21.76
N ASP A 285 6.10 11.45 -21.50
CA ASP A 285 6.45 10.39 -22.43
C ASP A 285 6.33 9.00 -21.77
N CYS A 286 5.52 8.13 -22.38
CA CYS A 286 5.27 6.76 -21.92
C CYS A 286 5.49 5.80 -23.10
N PRO A 287 6.75 5.56 -23.51
CA PRO A 287 7.05 4.91 -24.80
C PRO A 287 6.62 3.44 -24.89
N LYS A 288 6.31 2.80 -23.77
CA LYS A 288 5.95 1.37 -23.69
C LYS A 288 4.49 1.12 -23.35
N ILE A 289 3.63 2.13 -23.36
CA ILE A 289 2.21 1.95 -23.01
C ILE A 289 1.53 0.99 -24.01
N GLU A 290 1.10 -0.16 -23.52
CA GLU A 290 0.41 -1.20 -24.30
C GLU A 290 -1.08 -1.22 -23.98
N TYR A 291 -1.45 -0.86 -22.75
CA TYR A 291 -2.83 -0.78 -22.31
C TYR A 291 -3.06 0.51 -21.51
N LEU A 292 -3.98 1.33 -22.01
CA LEU A 292 -4.44 2.53 -21.35
C LEU A 292 -5.96 2.47 -21.25
N ARG A 293 -6.50 2.54 -20.03
CA ARG A 293 -7.94 2.65 -19.82
C ARG A 293 -8.27 3.86 -18.96
N ILE A 294 -8.99 4.81 -19.55
CA ILE A 294 -9.56 5.97 -18.87
C ILE A 294 -11.08 5.82 -18.94
N ALA A 295 -11.75 5.65 -17.81
CA ALA A 295 -13.20 5.48 -17.78
C ALA A 295 -13.84 6.25 -16.62
N HIS A 296 -14.95 6.94 -16.88
CA HIS A 296 -15.64 7.74 -15.85
C HIS A 296 -14.76 8.84 -15.23
N CYS A 297 -13.93 9.50 -16.04
CA CYS A 297 -13.13 10.68 -15.68
C CYS A 297 -13.68 11.91 -16.43
N SER A 298 -14.84 12.41 -16.01
CA SER A 298 -15.67 13.35 -16.81
C SER A 298 -15.02 14.71 -17.07
N LYS A 299 -14.10 15.17 -16.22
CA LYS A 299 -13.38 16.44 -16.39
C LYS A 299 -12.07 16.30 -17.18
N MET A 300 -11.66 15.09 -17.55
CA MET A 300 -10.36 14.86 -18.15
C MET A 300 -10.33 15.38 -19.58
N ARG A 301 -9.39 16.28 -19.88
CA ARG A 301 -9.27 16.93 -21.19
C ARG A 301 -8.05 16.47 -21.98
N SER A 302 -6.98 16.07 -21.31
CA SER A 302 -5.73 15.66 -21.95
C SER A 302 -4.87 14.80 -21.03
N LEU A 303 -3.90 14.08 -21.61
CA LEU A 303 -2.78 13.48 -20.87
C LEU A 303 -1.67 14.49 -20.56
N THR A 304 -1.54 15.54 -21.39
CA THR A 304 -0.59 16.65 -21.23
C THR A 304 -1.31 17.98 -21.36
N TRP A 305 -1.14 18.90 -20.42
CA TRP A 305 -1.76 20.22 -20.50
C TRP A 305 -1.14 21.03 -21.65
N GLN A 306 -1.93 21.43 -22.65
CA GLN A 306 -1.54 22.45 -23.63
C GLN A 306 -2.36 23.71 -23.33
N SER A 307 -1.68 24.80 -23.01
CA SER A 307 -2.33 26.08 -22.73
C SER A 307 -3.10 26.58 -23.95
N SER A 308 -4.38 26.88 -23.78
CA SER A 308 -5.17 27.64 -24.75
C SER A 308 -4.66 29.07 -24.86
N LEU A 309 -3.93 29.37 -25.93
CA LEU A 309 -3.81 30.70 -26.53
C LEU A 309 -3.96 30.54 -28.06
N ASP A 310 -5.16 30.87 -28.54
CA ASP A 310 -5.63 31.11 -29.91
C ASP A 310 -4.92 30.47 -31.11
N ILE A 311 -5.53 29.43 -31.71
CA ILE A 311 -5.68 29.31 -33.19
C ILE A 311 -7.04 28.65 -33.52
N ASN A 312 -7.77 29.31 -34.43
CA ASN A 312 -9.03 28.92 -35.06
C ASN A 312 -9.09 27.50 -35.66
N HIS A 313 -10.31 26.95 -35.66
CA HIS A 313 -10.86 25.92 -36.56
C HIS A 313 -9.94 24.77 -37.00
N ASN A 314 -9.94 23.70 -36.20
CA ASN A 314 -10.12 22.29 -36.58
C ASN A 314 -9.51 21.44 -35.47
N THR A 315 -10.37 20.83 -34.65
CA THR A 315 -10.02 20.01 -33.48
C THR A 315 -8.94 18.97 -33.82
N PRO A 316 -7.69 19.09 -33.32
CA PRO A 316 -6.70 18.04 -33.45
C PRO A 316 -6.79 17.07 -32.27
N SER A 317 -6.44 15.83 -32.56
CA SER A 317 -6.60 14.63 -31.73
C SER A 317 -6.03 14.71 -30.31
N LEU A 318 -6.76 14.09 -29.36
CA LEU A 318 -6.41 13.80 -27.96
C LEU A 318 -5.13 12.97 -27.75
N PHE A 319 -4.47 12.61 -28.84
CA PHE A 319 -3.41 11.62 -28.90
C PHE A 319 -2.36 12.15 -29.86
N THR A 320 -1.11 12.24 -29.40
CA THR A 320 0.03 12.19 -30.31
C THR A 320 -0.13 10.97 -31.22
N PRO A 321 0.36 10.99 -32.47
CA PRO A 321 -0.01 10.01 -33.52
C PRO A 321 0.23 8.53 -33.18
N ARG A 322 0.89 8.21 -32.07
CA ARG A 322 1.13 6.84 -31.57
C ARG A 322 0.05 6.29 -30.63
N MET A 323 -0.84 7.12 -30.09
CA MET A 323 -1.79 6.71 -29.02
C MET A 323 -3.22 6.43 -29.52
N ASN A 324 -3.50 6.58 -30.82
CA ASN A 324 -4.84 6.44 -31.41
C ASN A 324 -5.43 5.01 -31.44
N HIS A 325 -4.68 3.99 -31.00
CA HIS A 325 -5.15 2.59 -31.07
C HIS A 325 -5.70 2.03 -29.75
N LEU A 326 -5.75 2.80 -28.66
CA LEU A 326 -5.94 2.23 -27.31
C LEU A 326 -7.14 2.76 -26.51
N VAL A 327 -8.09 3.48 -27.11
CA VAL A 327 -9.35 3.84 -26.42
C VAL A 327 -10.45 2.85 -26.80
N LYS A 328 -10.72 1.88 -25.91
CA LYS A 328 -11.95 1.07 -25.92
C LYS A 328 -12.63 1.08 -24.55
#